data_AF-A0A7Y8MP60-F1
#
_entry.id   AF-A0A7Y8MP60-F1
#
_cell.length_a   1.000
_cell.length_b   1.000
_cell.length_c   1.000
_cell.angle_alpha   90.00
_cell.angle_beta   90.00
_cell.angle_gamma   90.00
#
_symmetry.space_group_name_H-M   'P 1'
#
loop_
_entity.id
_entity.type
_entity.pdbx_description
1 polymer ?
#
loop_
_entity_poly.entity_id
_entity_poly.type
_entity_poly.pdbx_seq_one_letter_code
_entity_poly.pdbx_strand_id
1 'polypeptide(L)'
;MRLASYNVENLFQRPKALNGETWSEGKEVLKQHADLNAILGKATYSTTDKTNIITLMKALGLEKSDDGKFVVVRQNHGHLVKRGKKGLEVVADGRSDWIGWLDLEVEEVNEVATQNTARVIGDVAPDVLGIIEAENRPALVRFSKNILQPIGGEGFGHIMLIDGNDERGIVQPQPADCSLGVDHGRRRTQIQSELDRRIGARRANCRQRRASERRDRHDLL
;
A
#
# COMPACT_ATOMS: atom_id res chain seq x y z
N MET A 1 -2.35 28.99 10.51
CA MET A 1 -1.72 27.73 10.10
C MET A 1 -2.21 26.66 11.06
N ARG A 2 -3.20 25.89 10.62
CA ARG A 2 -3.85 24.79 11.32
C ARG A 2 -3.29 23.50 10.76
N LEU A 3 -2.74 22.69 11.65
CA LEU A 3 -2.25 21.36 11.32
C LEU A 3 -3.22 20.38 11.94
N ALA A 4 -3.69 19.41 11.18
CA ALA A 4 -4.52 18.32 11.67
C ALA A 4 -3.93 17.00 11.21
N SER A 5 -4.18 15.94 11.97
CA SER A 5 -3.89 14.57 11.57
C SER A 5 -5.12 13.70 11.76
N TYR A 6 -5.35 12.78 10.84
CA TYR A 6 -6.46 11.84 10.92
C TYR A 6 -6.03 10.47 10.39
N ASN A 7 -6.31 9.40 11.14
CA ASN A 7 -6.14 8.04 10.65
C ASN A 7 -7.38 7.66 9.84
N VAL A 8 -7.20 7.34 8.56
CA VAL A 8 -8.32 6.96 7.69
C VAL A 8 -8.61 5.46 7.75
N GLU A 9 -7.71 4.61 8.27
CA GLU A 9 -7.97 3.16 8.46
C GLU A 9 -8.50 2.46 7.19
N ASN A 10 -8.04 2.87 6.01
CA ASN A 10 -8.60 2.48 4.71
C ASN A 10 -10.08 2.87 4.48
N LEU A 11 -10.41 4.14 4.73
CA LEU A 11 -11.75 4.73 4.66
C LEU A 11 -12.47 4.58 3.31
N PHE A 12 -11.75 4.42 2.21
CA PHE A 12 -12.33 4.33 0.87
C PHE A 12 -12.52 2.88 0.43
N GLN A 13 -11.57 2.01 0.75
CA GLN A 13 -11.57 0.64 0.30
C GLN A 13 -11.11 -0.29 1.40
N ARG A 14 -11.95 -1.22 1.82
CA ARG A 14 -11.61 -2.20 2.85
C ARG A 14 -11.51 -3.59 2.26
N PRO A 15 -10.57 -4.44 2.72
CA PRO A 15 -10.60 -5.85 2.40
C PRO A 15 -11.98 -6.44 2.64
N LYS A 16 -12.57 -7.10 1.63
CA LYS A 16 -13.89 -7.74 1.71
C LYS A 16 -13.96 -8.72 2.89
N ALA A 17 -12.84 -9.37 3.20
CA ALA A 17 -12.71 -10.27 4.34
C ALA A 17 -12.98 -9.57 5.69
N LEU A 18 -12.79 -8.25 5.79
CA LEU A 18 -13.01 -7.47 7.00
C LEU A 18 -14.39 -6.78 7.05
N ASN A 19 -15.20 -6.89 5.99
CA ASN A 19 -16.44 -6.14 5.83
C ASN A 19 -17.71 -7.04 5.80
N GLY A 20 -17.57 -8.34 6.03
CA GLY A 20 -18.70 -9.27 6.11
C GLY A 20 -19.61 -9.03 7.32
N GLU A 21 -20.86 -9.49 7.23
CA GLU A 21 -21.86 -9.35 8.31
C GLU A 21 -21.44 -10.06 9.61
N THR A 22 -20.59 -11.09 9.50
CA THR A 22 -20.04 -11.83 10.65
C THR A 22 -18.53 -11.94 10.58
N TRP A 23 -17.87 -11.65 11.70
CA TRP A 23 -16.40 -11.72 11.84
C TRP A 23 -15.82 -13.12 11.59
N SER A 24 -16.63 -14.18 11.72
CA SER A 24 -16.16 -15.56 11.60
C SER A 24 -15.72 -15.95 10.19
N GLU A 25 -16.42 -15.49 9.15
CA GLU A 25 -16.05 -15.79 7.75
C GLU A 25 -14.73 -15.08 7.40
N GLY A 26 -14.63 -13.80 7.77
CA GLY A 26 -13.44 -12.99 7.58
C GLY A 26 -12.20 -13.54 8.26
N LYS A 27 -12.32 -13.93 9.53
CA LYS A 27 -11.21 -14.46 10.33
C LYS A 27 -10.58 -15.70 9.70
N GLU A 28 -11.40 -16.61 9.18
CA GLU A 28 -10.89 -17.84 8.56
C GLU A 28 -10.18 -17.53 7.23
N VAL A 29 -10.73 -16.64 6.41
CA VAL A 29 -10.09 -16.18 5.16
C VAL A 29 -8.73 -15.54 5.44
N LEU A 30 -8.65 -14.66 6.44
CA LEU A 30 -7.40 -13.99 6.81
C LEU A 30 -6.35 -14.98 7.31
N LYS A 31 -6.78 -15.99 8.07
CA LYS A 31 -5.90 -17.07 8.52
C LYS A 31 -5.37 -17.87 7.33
N GLN A 32 -6.24 -18.27 6.40
CA GLN A 32 -5.84 -19.01 5.19
C GLN A 32 -4.92 -18.20 4.28
N HIS A 33 -5.16 -16.89 4.17
CA HIS A 33 -4.29 -15.95 3.46
C HIS A 33 -2.89 -15.87 4.10
N ALA A 34 -2.83 -15.75 5.44
CA ALA A 34 -1.57 -15.73 6.18
C ALA A 34 -0.80 -17.06 6.06
N ASP A 35 -1.51 -18.19 6.21
CA ASP A 35 -0.93 -19.53 6.08
C ASP A 35 -0.37 -19.76 4.67
N LEU A 36 -1.08 -19.32 3.63
CA LEU A 36 -0.62 -19.42 2.25
C LEU A 36 0.63 -18.54 2.03
N ASN A 37 0.60 -17.29 2.48
CA ASN A 37 1.75 -16.39 2.37
C ASN A 37 3.00 -16.92 3.09
N ALA A 38 2.84 -17.54 4.25
CA ALA A 38 3.95 -18.16 4.97
C ALA A 38 4.62 -19.28 4.14
N ILE A 39 3.84 -20.06 3.39
CA ILE A 39 4.39 -21.09 2.50
C ILE A 39 5.04 -20.45 1.27
N LEU A 40 4.40 -19.44 0.66
CA LEU A 40 4.93 -18.76 -0.53
C LEU A 40 6.24 -18.00 -0.28
N GLY A 41 6.54 -17.67 0.98
CA GLY A 41 7.82 -17.08 1.38
C GLY A 41 8.99 -18.07 1.45
N LYS A 42 8.75 -19.38 1.33
CA LYS A 42 9.81 -20.40 1.42
C LYS A 42 10.69 -20.37 0.17
N ALA A 43 12.00 -20.56 0.37
CA ALA A 43 12.95 -20.65 -0.73
C ALA A 43 12.63 -21.81 -1.69
N THR A 44 12.17 -22.95 -1.15
CA THR A 44 11.76 -24.14 -1.90
C THR A 44 10.49 -24.73 -1.30
N TYR A 45 9.62 -25.29 -2.14
CA TYR A 45 8.37 -25.92 -1.76
C TYR A 45 8.51 -27.44 -1.76
N SER A 46 8.32 -28.05 -0.59
CA SER A 46 8.23 -29.52 -0.50
C SER A 46 6.95 -30.06 -1.14
N THR A 47 6.88 -31.38 -1.37
CA THR A 47 5.65 -32.04 -1.85
C THR A 47 4.45 -31.77 -0.93
N THR A 48 4.69 -31.72 0.38
CA THR A 48 3.68 -31.35 1.38
C THR A 48 3.25 -29.90 1.23
N ASP A 49 4.20 -28.98 1.03
CA ASP A 49 3.91 -27.56 0.80
C ASP A 49 3.05 -27.35 -0.46
N LYS A 50 3.38 -28.02 -1.56
CA LYS A 50 2.60 -27.96 -2.81
C LYS A 50 1.16 -28.45 -2.60
N THR A 51 0.99 -29.51 -1.81
CA THR A 51 -0.35 -30.04 -1.45
C THR A 51 -1.14 -29.04 -0.60
N ASN A 52 -0.47 -28.41 0.37
CA ASN A 52 -1.07 -27.37 1.22
C ASN A 52 -1.44 -26.12 0.41
N ILE A 53 -0.59 -25.68 -0.53
CA ILE A 53 -0.87 -24.56 -1.43
C ILE A 53 -2.15 -24.83 -2.22
N ILE A 54 -2.28 -26.02 -2.85
CA ILE A 54 -3.50 -26.38 -3.60
C ILE A 54 -4.72 -26.35 -2.69
N THR A 55 -4.61 -26.90 -1.47
CA THR A 55 -5.71 -26.95 -0.50
C THR A 55 -6.17 -25.56 -0.08
N LEU A 56 -5.22 -24.67 0.27
CA LEU A 56 -5.51 -23.29 0.65
C LEU A 56 -6.06 -22.47 -0.51
N MET A 57 -5.50 -22.62 -1.72
CA MET A 57 -6.01 -21.94 -2.91
C MET A 57 -7.45 -22.36 -3.23
N LYS A 58 -7.81 -23.64 -3.06
CA LYS A 58 -9.19 -24.09 -3.22
C LYS A 58 -10.12 -23.49 -2.16
N ALA A 59 -9.69 -23.48 -0.89
CA ALA A 59 -10.46 -22.88 0.20
C ALA A 59 -10.72 -21.38 -0.01
N LEU A 60 -9.74 -20.66 -0.56
CA LEU A 60 -9.83 -19.24 -0.89
C LEU A 60 -10.59 -18.95 -2.21
N GLY A 61 -11.09 -19.97 -2.91
CA GLY A 61 -11.85 -19.82 -4.14
C GLY A 61 -11.01 -19.60 -5.41
N LEU A 62 -9.70 -19.86 -5.36
CA LEU A 62 -8.74 -19.63 -6.43
C LEU A 62 -8.54 -20.86 -7.35
N GLU A 63 -9.43 -21.85 -7.26
CA GLU A 63 -9.32 -23.10 -8.04
C GLU A 63 -9.41 -22.85 -9.55
N LYS A 64 -10.32 -21.98 -9.97
CA LYS A 64 -10.63 -21.74 -11.40
C LYS A 64 -10.00 -20.47 -11.97
N SER A 65 -9.74 -19.47 -11.13
CA SER A 65 -9.17 -18.17 -11.52
C SER A 65 -8.17 -17.70 -10.46
N ASP A 66 -7.31 -16.77 -10.85
CA ASP A 66 -6.46 -16.02 -9.92
C ASP A 66 -7.25 -14.95 -9.14
N ASP A 67 -8.47 -14.62 -9.59
CA ASP A 67 -9.40 -13.74 -8.91
C ASP A 67 -10.42 -14.56 -8.10
N GLY A 68 -10.32 -14.50 -6.78
CA GLY A 68 -11.27 -15.10 -5.84
C GLY A 68 -12.23 -14.06 -5.25
N LYS A 69 -13.17 -14.52 -4.41
CA LYS A 69 -14.14 -13.63 -3.74
C LYS A 69 -13.45 -12.62 -2.80
N PHE A 70 -12.43 -13.08 -2.08
CA PHE A 70 -11.77 -12.33 -1.01
C PHE A 70 -10.27 -12.14 -1.22
N VAL A 71 -9.68 -12.85 -2.17
CA VAL A 71 -8.24 -12.92 -2.37
C VAL A 71 -7.96 -12.93 -3.86
N VAL A 72 -6.89 -12.27 -4.29
CA VAL A 72 -6.39 -12.28 -5.66
C VAL A 72 -4.92 -12.65 -5.69
N VAL A 73 -4.53 -13.50 -6.63
CA VAL A 73 -3.12 -13.86 -6.87
C VAL A 73 -2.61 -13.00 -8.02
N ARG A 74 -1.53 -12.26 -7.79
CA ARG A 74 -0.83 -11.53 -8.86
C ARG A 74 0.41 -12.31 -9.25
N GLN A 75 0.52 -12.69 -10.52
CA GLN A 75 1.66 -13.41 -11.09
C GLN A 75 2.27 -12.56 -12.20
N ASN A 76 3.31 -11.78 -11.90
CA ASN A 76 3.93 -10.85 -12.84
C ASN A 76 4.97 -11.55 -13.73
N HIS A 77 5.66 -12.55 -13.18
CA HIS A 77 6.67 -13.31 -13.91
C HIS A 77 6.67 -14.77 -13.45
N GLY A 78 6.82 -15.71 -14.38
CA GLY A 78 6.64 -17.13 -14.09
C GLY A 78 5.21 -17.47 -13.65
N HIS A 79 5.02 -18.70 -13.19
CA HIS A 79 3.72 -19.18 -12.72
C HIS A 79 3.87 -19.94 -11.41
N LEU A 80 3.08 -19.57 -10.39
CA LEU A 80 2.90 -20.37 -9.18
C LEU A 80 2.10 -21.64 -9.51
N VAL A 81 0.98 -21.45 -10.23
CA VAL A 81 0.05 -22.53 -10.56
C VAL A 81 -0.28 -22.56 -12.05
N LYS A 82 -0.59 -23.75 -12.56
CA LYS A 82 -1.27 -23.95 -13.83
C LYS A 82 -2.62 -24.60 -13.60
N ARG A 83 -3.60 -24.21 -14.43
CA ARG A 83 -4.94 -24.79 -14.43
C ARG A 83 -5.11 -25.56 -15.74
N GLY A 84 -5.31 -26.86 -15.63
CA GLY A 84 -5.49 -27.74 -16.78
C GLY A 84 -6.69 -28.68 -16.60
N LYS A 85 -6.85 -29.63 -17.52
CA LYS A 85 -7.94 -30.63 -17.46
C LYS A 85 -7.92 -31.48 -16.18
N LYS A 86 -6.75 -31.62 -15.54
CA LYS A 86 -6.56 -32.37 -14.29
C LYS A 86 -6.79 -31.52 -13.02
N GLY A 87 -7.11 -30.23 -13.17
CA GLY A 87 -7.32 -29.31 -12.06
C GLY A 87 -6.14 -28.34 -11.83
N LEU A 88 -6.09 -27.80 -10.61
CA LEU A 88 -5.08 -26.86 -10.14
C LEU A 88 -3.78 -27.61 -9.76
N GLU A 89 -2.66 -27.21 -10.35
CA GLU A 89 -1.34 -27.80 -10.10
C GLU A 89 -0.31 -26.69 -9.80
N VAL A 90 0.53 -26.90 -8.79
CA VAL A 90 1.63 -25.98 -8.44
C VAL A 90 2.85 -26.34 -9.28
N VAL A 91 3.28 -25.40 -10.13
CA VAL A 91 4.41 -25.60 -11.05
C VAL A 91 5.71 -24.97 -10.60
N ALA A 92 5.66 -24.06 -9.61
CA ALA A 92 6.86 -23.50 -8.99
C ALA A 92 7.46 -24.49 -7.98
N ASP A 93 8.79 -24.58 -7.94
CA ASP A 93 9.55 -25.33 -6.94
C ASP A 93 9.98 -24.45 -5.75
N GLY A 94 9.78 -23.12 -5.84
CA GLY A 94 10.06 -22.20 -4.75
C GLY A 94 9.82 -20.74 -5.10
N ARG A 95 10.28 -19.84 -4.21
CA ARG A 95 10.11 -18.39 -4.40
C ARG A 95 10.91 -17.82 -5.59
N SER A 96 12.00 -18.47 -6.00
CA SER A 96 12.81 -18.02 -7.15
C SER A 96 12.12 -18.20 -8.50
N ASP A 97 11.15 -19.11 -8.59
CA ASP A 97 10.63 -19.58 -9.88
C ASP A 97 9.48 -18.73 -10.41
N TRP A 98 8.98 -17.82 -9.58
CA TRP A 98 7.89 -16.92 -9.93
C TRP A 98 7.94 -15.64 -9.10
N ILE A 99 7.52 -14.52 -9.72
CA ILE A 99 7.41 -13.21 -9.10
C ILE A 99 5.95 -12.83 -9.05
N GLY A 100 5.47 -12.59 -7.83
CA GLY A 100 4.08 -12.30 -7.57
C GLY A 100 3.78 -12.29 -6.07
N TRP A 101 2.53 -11.99 -5.73
CA TRP A 101 2.07 -11.87 -4.34
C TRP A 101 0.56 -12.16 -4.25
N LEU A 102 0.09 -12.29 -3.01
CA LEU A 102 -1.29 -12.58 -2.68
C LEU A 102 -1.93 -11.34 -2.05
N ASP A 103 -2.86 -10.71 -2.75
CA ASP A 103 -3.60 -9.54 -2.24
C ASP A 103 -4.96 -9.96 -1.69
N LEU A 104 -5.47 -9.18 -0.73
CA LEU A 104 -6.87 -9.25 -0.35
C LEU A 104 -7.70 -8.41 -1.33
N GLU A 105 -8.82 -8.97 -1.76
CA GLU A 105 -9.79 -8.27 -2.58
C GLU A 105 -10.48 -7.19 -1.73
N VAL A 106 -10.53 -5.97 -2.24
CA VAL A 106 -11.12 -4.82 -1.54
C VAL A 106 -12.48 -4.45 -2.12
N GLU A 107 -13.32 -3.80 -1.32
CA GLU A 107 -14.56 -3.17 -1.75
C GLU A 107 -14.71 -1.77 -1.17
N GLU A 108 -15.54 -0.95 -1.81
CA GLU A 108 -15.79 0.41 -1.34
C GLU A 108 -16.52 0.40 0.00
N VAL A 109 -16.01 1.18 0.96
CA VAL A 109 -16.58 1.30 2.31
C VAL A 109 -17.80 2.22 2.28
N ASN A 110 -18.73 1.97 3.21
CA ASN A 110 -19.96 2.72 3.41
C ASN A 110 -19.78 4.25 3.30
N GLU A 111 -20.55 4.84 2.40
CA GLU A 111 -20.62 6.28 2.11
C GLU A 111 -20.75 7.15 3.37
N VAL A 112 -21.47 6.69 4.40
CA VAL A 112 -21.74 7.47 5.62
C VAL A 112 -20.48 7.76 6.43
N ALA A 113 -19.58 6.79 6.58
CA ALA A 113 -18.33 7.00 7.33
C ALA A 113 -17.46 8.04 6.61
N THR A 114 -17.31 7.87 5.30
CA THR A 114 -16.56 8.79 4.43
C THR A 114 -17.14 10.19 4.43
N GLN A 115 -18.47 10.33 4.38
CA GLN A 115 -19.15 11.62 4.47
C GLN A 115 -18.95 12.28 5.85
N ASN A 116 -19.02 11.51 6.95
CA ASN A 116 -18.82 12.06 8.29
C ASN A 116 -17.38 12.53 8.50
N THR A 117 -16.39 11.78 8.02
CA THR A 117 -15.00 12.22 8.03
C THR A 117 -14.80 13.49 7.22
N ALA A 118 -15.44 13.61 6.06
CA ALA A 118 -15.40 14.83 5.26
C ALA A 118 -15.99 16.03 6.02
N ARG A 119 -17.11 15.86 6.74
CA ARG A 119 -17.70 16.91 7.58
C ARG A 119 -16.74 17.36 8.67
N VAL A 120 -16.13 16.43 9.40
CA VAL A 120 -15.15 16.75 10.46
C VAL A 120 -13.94 17.50 9.88
N ILE A 121 -13.40 17.06 8.75
CA ILE A 121 -12.27 17.74 8.09
C ILE A 121 -12.69 19.13 7.61
N GLY A 122 -13.88 19.27 7.05
CA GLY A 122 -14.46 20.54 6.63
C GLY A 122 -14.61 21.52 7.79
N ASP A 123 -15.13 21.06 8.93
CA ASP A 123 -15.33 21.87 10.13
C ASP A 123 -14.01 22.31 10.77
N VAL A 124 -13.01 21.41 10.80
CA VAL A 124 -11.67 21.73 11.30
C VAL A 124 -10.95 22.73 10.38
N ALA A 125 -11.21 22.67 9.08
CA ALA A 125 -10.60 23.49 8.03
C ALA A 125 -9.06 23.60 8.20
N PRO A 126 -8.32 22.48 8.09
CA PRO A 126 -6.88 22.48 8.28
C PRO A 126 -6.15 23.08 7.07
N ASP A 127 -5.10 23.87 7.32
CA ASP A 127 -4.20 24.35 6.28
C ASP A 127 -3.32 23.18 5.75
N VAL A 128 -2.92 22.29 6.66
CA VAL A 128 -2.21 21.03 6.35
C VAL A 128 -2.88 19.87 7.06
N LEU A 129 -3.25 18.84 6.31
CA LEU A 129 -3.78 17.58 6.82
C LEU A 129 -2.76 16.45 6.66
N GLY A 130 -2.33 15.85 7.76
CA GLY A 130 -1.61 14.59 7.78
C GLY A 130 -2.60 13.43 7.80
N ILE A 131 -2.47 12.52 6.85
CA ILE A 131 -3.30 11.31 6.82
C ILE A 131 -2.44 10.13 7.22
N ILE A 132 -3.00 9.24 8.03
CA ILE A 132 -2.37 7.96 8.39
C ILE A 132 -3.17 6.83 7.74
N GLU A 133 -2.48 5.78 7.27
CA GLU A 133 -3.06 4.62 6.59
C GLU A 133 -3.91 4.96 5.35
N ALA A 134 -3.42 5.91 4.54
CA ALA A 134 -4.01 6.19 3.25
C ALA A 134 -3.70 5.08 2.25
N GLU A 135 -4.73 4.56 1.61
CA GLU A 135 -4.64 3.39 0.71
C GLU A 135 -3.84 3.71 -0.54
N ASN A 136 -4.18 4.83 -1.19
CA ASN A 136 -3.49 5.28 -2.39
C ASN A 136 -3.79 6.75 -2.67
N ARG A 137 -2.86 7.40 -3.37
CA ARG A 137 -2.97 8.82 -3.75
C ARG A 137 -4.24 9.11 -4.57
N PRO A 138 -4.64 8.29 -5.58
CA PRO A 138 -5.89 8.52 -6.31
C PRO A 138 -7.14 8.56 -5.42
N ALA A 139 -7.23 7.73 -4.37
CA ALA A 139 -8.35 7.72 -3.43
C ALA A 139 -8.44 9.05 -2.66
N LEU A 140 -7.32 9.56 -2.15
CA LEU A 140 -7.26 10.88 -1.48
C LEU A 140 -7.66 12.03 -2.42
N VAL A 141 -7.22 11.98 -3.68
CA VAL A 141 -7.61 12.99 -4.68
C VAL A 141 -9.12 12.95 -4.94
N ARG A 142 -9.69 11.75 -5.08
CA ARG A 142 -11.13 11.57 -5.26
C ARG A 142 -11.90 12.04 -4.04
N PHE A 143 -11.45 11.74 -2.82
CA PHE A 143 -12.06 12.23 -1.59
C PHE A 143 -12.12 13.76 -1.54
N SER A 144 -10.98 14.42 -1.78
CA SER A 144 -10.93 15.88 -1.73
C SER A 144 -11.86 16.52 -2.77
N LYS A 145 -11.91 15.98 -3.99
CA LYS A 145 -12.72 16.55 -5.09
C LYS A 145 -14.19 16.17 -5.05
N ASN A 146 -14.51 14.92 -4.76
CA ASN A 146 -15.84 14.35 -4.95
C ASN A 146 -16.63 14.27 -3.64
N ILE A 147 -15.99 14.41 -2.49
CA ILE A 147 -16.66 14.28 -1.18
C ILE A 147 -16.49 15.56 -0.36
N LEU A 148 -15.26 16.02 -0.15
CA LEU A 148 -15.00 17.20 0.69
C LEU A 148 -15.48 18.51 0.04
N GLN A 149 -15.14 18.76 -1.23
CA GLN A 149 -15.57 19.97 -1.93
C GLN A 149 -17.09 20.10 -2.09
N PRO A 150 -17.85 19.03 -2.48
CA PRO A 150 -19.29 19.13 -2.64
C PRO A 150 -20.07 19.44 -1.35
N ILE A 151 -19.51 19.09 -0.18
CA ILE A 151 -20.11 19.46 1.12
C ILE A 151 -19.65 20.83 1.64
N GLY A 152 -18.92 21.60 0.83
CA GLY A 152 -18.46 22.96 1.16
C GLY A 152 -17.10 23.04 1.85
N GLY A 153 -16.38 21.93 2.02
CA GLY A 153 -15.01 21.94 2.53
C GLY A 153 -14.02 22.49 1.49
N GLU A 154 -12.99 23.20 1.94
CA GLU A 154 -11.92 23.63 1.04
C GLU A 154 -11.10 22.42 0.57
N GLY A 155 -10.94 22.28 -0.75
CA GLY A 155 -10.16 21.20 -1.34
C GLY A 155 -8.66 21.49 -1.31
N PHE A 156 -7.88 20.44 -1.48
CA PHE A 156 -6.46 20.54 -1.27
C PHE A 156 -5.64 20.57 -2.56
N GLY A 157 -4.70 21.52 -2.66
CA GLY A 157 -3.96 21.80 -3.89
C GLY A 157 -2.81 20.82 -4.15
N HIS A 158 -2.21 20.31 -3.07
CA HIS A 158 -1.12 19.34 -3.14
C HIS A 158 -1.52 18.10 -2.35
N ILE A 159 -1.37 16.91 -2.92
CA ILE A 159 -1.57 15.63 -2.23
C ILE A 159 -0.34 14.78 -2.51
N MET A 160 0.39 14.45 -1.46
CA MET A 160 1.55 13.55 -1.48
C MET A 160 1.24 12.34 -0.61
N LEU A 161 1.49 11.15 -1.14
CA LEU A 161 1.46 9.90 -0.39
C LEU A 161 2.89 9.38 -0.33
N ILE A 162 3.34 9.07 0.87
CA ILE A 162 4.60 8.38 1.11
C ILE A 162 4.21 6.97 1.51
N ASP A 163 4.32 6.03 0.58
CA ASP A 163 4.15 4.62 0.87
C ASP A 163 5.44 4.11 1.53
N GLY A 164 5.29 3.51 2.71
CA GLY A 164 6.38 3.01 3.55
C GLY A 164 6.98 1.68 3.07
N ASN A 165 6.56 1.14 1.93
CA ASN A 165 7.09 -0.12 1.43
C ASN A 165 8.52 0.03 0.86
N ASP A 166 9.54 -0.18 1.70
CA ASP A 166 10.95 -0.33 1.33
C ASP A 166 11.13 -1.60 0.46
N GLU A 167 11.93 -1.51 -0.62
CA GLU A 167 12.22 -2.59 -1.59
C GLU A 167 12.91 -3.83 -0.95
N ARG A 168 13.14 -3.83 0.36
CA ARG A 168 13.93 -4.82 1.10
C ARG A 168 13.13 -5.82 1.94
N GLY A 169 11.81 -5.71 2.03
CA GLY A 169 10.95 -6.79 2.53
C GLY A 169 11.19 -7.28 3.96
N ILE A 170 11.81 -6.49 4.85
CA ILE A 170 11.97 -6.86 6.26
C ILE A 170 10.85 -6.18 7.06
N VAL A 171 9.86 -6.98 7.46
CA VAL A 171 8.79 -6.58 8.38
C VAL A 171 9.40 -6.26 9.75
N GLN A 172 9.47 -4.97 10.07
CA GLN A 172 9.41 -4.53 11.46
C GLN A 172 8.05 -3.87 11.68
N PRO A 173 7.36 -4.14 12.80
CA PRO A 173 6.16 -3.41 13.16
C PRO A 173 6.57 -1.97 13.50
N GLN A 174 6.48 -1.08 12.52
CA GLN A 174 6.68 0.35 12.68
C GLN A 174 5.29 1.02 12.63
N PRO A 175 4.90 1.83 13.62
CA PRO A 175 3.67 2.60 13.57
C PRO A 175 3.93 3.86 12.75
N ALA A 176 3.89 3.80 11.42
CA ALA A 176 4.03 5.01 10.60
C ALA A 176 3.71 4.81 9.11
N ASP A 177 2.43 4.71 8.76
CA ASP A 177 1.99 5.22 7.45
C ASP A 177 1.88 6.75 7.57
N CYS A 178 3.03 7.43 7.54
CA CYS A 178 3.07 8.90 7.65
C CYS A 178 2.87 9.54 6.26
N SER A 179 1.62 9.81 5.87
CA SER A 179 1.35 10.68 4.71
C SER A 179 1.63 12.13 5.09
N LEU A 180 2.68 12.72 4.52
CA LEU A 180 2.96 14.14 4.72
C LEU A 180 2.40 14.98 3.57
N GLY A 181 1.51 15.91 3.91
CA GLY A 181 1.40 17.20 3.23
C GLY A 181 0.26 17.29 2.23
N VAL A 182 -0.88 17.72 2.76
CA VAL A 182 -1.97 18.21 1.95
C VAL A 182 -2.08 19.73 2.11
N ASP A 183 -1.51 20.52 1.19
CA ASP A 183 -1.35 21.99 1.34
C ASP A 183 -2.44 22.79 0.61
N HIS A 184 -2.98 23.79 1.31
CA HIS A 184 -3.81 24.84 0.72
C HIS A 184 -2.94 25.81 -0.09
N GLY A 185 -3.27 26.01 -1.37
CA GLY A 185 -2.49 26.82 -2.32
C GLY A 185 -2.32 28.32 -2.01
N ARG A 186 -2.55 28.80 -0.77
CA ARG A 186 -2.47 30.22 -0.38
C ARG A 186 -1.06 30.72 -0.03
N ARG A 187 0.00 29.89 0.04
CA ARG A 187 1.37 30.36 0.37
C ARG A 187 2.46 29.86 -0.58
N ARG A 188 2.24 30.04 -1.88
CA ARG A 188 3.09 29.53 -2.95
C ARG A 188 4.55 30.02 -2.97
N THR A 189 4.91 31.10 -2.26
CA THR A 189 6.24 31.72 -2.42
C THR A 189 7.28 31.28 -1.40
N GLN A 190 6.90 30.97 -0.15
CA GLN A 190 7.87 30.82 0.93
C GLN A 190 8.31 29.37 1.15
N ILE A 191 7.37 28.43 1.17
CA ILE A 191 7.64 27.01 1.47
C ILE A 191 8.36 26.33 0.29
N GLN A 192 7.90 26.57 -0.95
CA GLN A 192 8.56 26.02 -2.15
C GLN A 192 10.01 26.51 -2.26
N SER A 193 10.26 27.79 -1.99
CA SER A 193 11.62 28.35 -2.02
C SER A 193 12.55 27.71 -0.98
N GLU A 194 12.03 27.37 0.19
CA GLU A 194 12.80 26.77 1.28
C GLU A 194 13.04 25.27 1.04
N LEU A 195 12.06 24.56 0.46
CA LEU A 195 12.21 23.17 0.05
C LEU A 195 13.22 23.04 -1.10
N ASP A 196 13.12 23.90 -2.11
CA ASP A 196 14.03 23.91 -3.26
C ASP A 196 15.47 24.27 -2.83
N ARG A 197 15.63 25.20 -1.87
CA ARG A 197 16.94 25.47 -1.24
C ARG A 197 17.49 24.25 -0.52
N ARG A 198 16.67 23.55 0.27
CA ARG A 198 17.12 22.38 1.04
C ARG A 198 17.45 21.19 0.15
N ILE A 199 16.68 20.97 -0.91
CA ILE A 199 16.96 19.94 -1.92
C ILE A 199 18.21 20.29 -2.72
N GLY A 200 18.38 21.56 -3.11
CA GLY A 200 19.58 22.08 -3.75
C GLY A 200 20.84 21.90 -2.91
N ALA A 201 20.77 22.25 -1.62
CA ALA A 201 21.88 22.09 -0.67
C ALA A 201 22.26 20.61 -0.46
N ARG A 202 21.28 19.70 -0.38
CA ARG A 202 21.55 18.25 -0.30
C ARG A 202 22.21 17.71 -1.56
N ARG A 203 21.78 18.17 -2.75
CA ARG A 203 22.40 17.78 -4.03
C ARG A 203 23.84 18.29 -4.15
N ALA A 204 24.13 19.51 -3.68
CA ALA A 204 25.48 20.06 -3.66
C ALA A 204 26.41 19.27 -2.72
N ASN A 205 25.96 18.95 -1.50
CA ASN A 205 26.71 18.13 -0.55
C ASN A 205 26.98 16.70 -1.08
N CYS A 206 26.00 16.10 -1.75
CA CYS A 206 26.18 14.77 -2.35
C CYS A 206 27.21 14.78 -3.50
N ARG A 207 27.22 15.85 -4.32
CA ARG A 207 28.25 16.04 -5.36
C ARG A 207 29.64 16.26 -4.78
N GLN A 208 29.77 17.05 -3.71
CA GLN A 208 31.06 17.28 -3.04
C GLN A 208 31.62 16.00 -2.42
N ARG A 209 30.78 15.20 -1.74
CA ARG A 209 31.20 13.88 -1.20
C ARG A 209 31.64 12.91 -2.29
N ARG A 210 30.91 12.83 -3.41
CA ARG A 210 31.33 11.99 -4.55
C ARG A 210 32.63 12.48 -5.20
N ALA A 211 32.94 13.77 -5.13
CA ALA A 211 34.17 14.35 -5.65
C ALA A 211 35.37 14.15 -4.71
N SER A 212 35.17 14.10 -3.38
CA SER A 212 36.22 13.74 -2.42
C SER A 212 36.52 12.23 -2.48
N GLU A 213 35.50 11.38 -2.50
CA GLU A 213 35.65 9.91 -2.62
C GLU A 213 36.31 9.46 -3.94
N ARG A 214 36.27 10.30 -4.98
CA ARG A 214 37.00 10.07 -6.25
C ARG A 214 38.45 10.53 -6.20
N ARG A 215 38.79 11.54 -5.39
CA ARG A 215 40.18 11.97 -5.18
C ARG A 215 40.91 10.99 -4.28
N ASP A 216 40.27 10.56 -3.19
CA ASP A 216 40.86 9.60 -2.24
C ASP A 216 41.15 8.24 -2.91
N ARG A 217 40.40 7.87 -3.96
CA ARG A 217 40.69 6.68 -4.78
C ARG A 217 41.83 6.84 -5.78
N HIS A 218 42.18 8.08 -6.12
CA HIS A 218 43.26 8.37 -7.07
C HIS A 218 44.63 8.49 -6.38
N ASP A 219 44.64 8.73 -5.06
CA ASP A 219 45.86 8.84 -4.24
C ASP A 219 46.28 7.48 -3.60
N LEU A 220 45.59 6.38 -3.95
CA LEU A 220 45.84 5.01 -3.46
C LEU A 220 46.30 4.04 -4.56
N LEU A 221 46.75 4.56 -5.71
CA LEU A 221 47.42 3.82 -6.80
C LEU A 221 48.75 4.51 -7.11
#